data_AF-A0A3M0XUF6-F1
#
_entry.id   AF-A0A3M0XUF6-F1
#
_cell.length_a   1.000
_cell.length_b   1.000
_cell.length_c   1.000
_cell.angle_alpha   90.00
_cell.angle_beta   90.00
_cell.angle_gamma   90.00
#
_symmetry.space_group_name_H-M   'P 1'
#
loop_
_entity.id
_entity.type
_entity.pdbx_description
1 polymer ?
#
loop_
_entity_poly.entity_id
_entity_poly.type
_entity_poly.pdbx_seq_one_letter_code
_entity_poly.pdbx_strand_id
1 'polypeptide(L)'
;GMPARIRQGGQTLAFDMLALNADIRGNNPLRPEAVAWREVRWRMGGQRLSLRGNWAAGRLHVRIHDGRLTLPAAAAWSAPLAAGAWRTWLLRIRHGWMDRMEGEFTLPQANPWLAPDVRHWEHKAWSLKASVHQADAPLPGDAGTLSALDGRFSAEVKGLRMDIDRVTLPARAGTLHGSLILSGWKQPVLHIEGQGEVDVARFQSWRGIATPSGWHWRQSPALARFSLRWPLSRKEPDRGWVELAPNVAWEGEFMERPLRLSGGVLRWETGGRARMRSMTVQYGAHAGQLEAALHTDTNQPDQPWVLDSLHLQAAAAFPELAKRWRLPLDEPRGEARIELRFDRDWRLAFDLT
;
A
#
# COMPACT_ATOMS: atom_id res chain seq x y z
N GLY A 1 -19.41 31.02 -23.86
CA GLY A 1 -18.25 30.49 -23.11
C GLY A 1 -16.98 30.83 -23.85
N MET A 2 -15.96 31.34 -23.18
CA MET A 2 -14.62 31.44 -23.76
C MET A 2 -13.90 30.10 -23.55
N PRO A 3 -13.33 29.48 -24.58
CA PRO A 3 -12.52 28.28 -24.41
C PRO A 3 -11.19 28.67 -23.76
N ALA A 4 -11.00 28.31 -22.50
CA ALA A 4 -9.64 28.19 -21.98
C ALA A 4 -8.97 27.02 -22.71
N ARG A 5 -7.68 27.11 -23.03
CA ARG A 5 -6.91 26.00 -23.61
C ARG A 5 -5.63 25.86 -22.80
N ILE A 6 -5.43 24.68 -22.23
CA ILE A 6 -4.19 24.28 -21.56
C ILE A 6 -3.61 23.15 -22.41
N ARG A 7 -2.41 23.39 -22.96
CA ARG A 7 -1.65 22.37 -23.70
C ARG A 7 -0.69 21.68 -22.73
N GLN A 8 -0.74 20.35 -22.65
CA GLN A 8 0.29 19.57 -21.96
C GLN A 8 0.40 18.16 -22.56
N GLY A 9 1.62 17.71 -22.88
CA GLY A 9 1.89 16.34 -23.32
C GLY A 9 1.28 15.93 -24.66
N GLY A 10 1.06 16.87 -25.59
CA GLY A 10 0.48 16.59 -26.91
C GLY A 10 -1.06 16.54 -26.93
N GLN A 11 -1.72 16.58 -25.77
CA GLN A 11 -3.17 16.75 -25.68
C GLN A 11 -3.52 18.24 -25.48
N THR A 12 -4.37 18.77 -26.36
CA THR A 12 -5.04 20.04 -26.13
C THR A 12 -6.30 19.73 -25.34
N LEU A 13 -6.29 20.00 -24.04
CA LEU A 13 -7.53 20.02 -23.28
C LEU A 13 -8.31 21.24 -23.79
N ALA A 14 -9.44 21.01 -24.45
CA ALA A 14 -10.38 22.05 -24.87
C ALA A 14 -11.48 22.12 -23.80
N PHE A 15 -11.68 23.32 -23.23
CA PHE A 15 -12.50 23.51 -22.05
C PHE A 15 -13.77 24.28 -22.40
N ASP A 16 -14.94 23.71 -22.12
CA ASP A 16 -16.20 24.44 -22.20
C ASP A 16 -16.56 25.00 -20.82
N MET A 17 -16.38 26.30 -20.66
CA MET A 17 -16.94 27.03 -19.53
C MET A 17 -18.44 27.20 -19.78
N LEU A 18 -19.25 26.39 -19.10
CA LEU A 18 -20.70 26.31 -19.34
C LEU A 18 -21.44 27.55 -18.80
N ALA A 19 -20.99 28.10 -17.68
CA ALA A 19 -21.54 29.31 -17.08
C ALA A 19 -20.51 29.97 -16.15
N LEU A 20 -20.45 31.30 -16.19
CA LEU A 20 -19.71 32.15 -15.25
C LEU A 20 -20.70 33.20 -14.74
N ASN A 21 -21.07 33.11 -13.47
CA ASN A 21 -21.92 34.12 -12.83
C ASN A 21 -21.07 34.91 -11.83
N ALA A 22 -20.69 36.13 -12.19
CA ALA A 22 -19.78 36.97 -11.42
C ALA A 22 -20.46 38.28 -10.99
N ASP A 23 -20.26 38.66 -9.74
CA ASP A 23 -20.63 39.96 -9.20
C ASP A 23 -19.34 40.77 -8.98
N ILE A 24 -19.25 41.95 -9.61
CA ILE A 24 -18.05 42.79 -9.61
C ILE A 24 -18.38 44.05 -8.80
N ARG A 25 -17.65 44.28 -7.71
CA ARG A 25 -17.79 45.50 -6.89
C ARG A 25 -16.64 46.46 -7.15
N GLY A 26 -16.97 47.73 -7.39
CA GLY A 26 -16.03 48.85 -7.54
C GLY A 26 -16.44 49.83 -8.63
N ASN A 27 -15.90 51.05 -8.58
CA ASN A 27 -16.21 52.12 -9.55
C ASN A 27 -15.56 51.91 -10.92
N ASN A 28 -14.63 50.96 -11.05
CA ASN A 28 -13.97 50.63 -12.30
C ASN A 28 -13.90 49.11 -12.50
N PRO A 29 -14.61 48.53 -13.50
CA PRO A 29 -14.62 47.09 -13.73
C PRO A 29 -13.26 46.52 -14.13
N LEU A 30 -12.30 47.34 -14.57
CA LEU A 30 -10.92 46.91 -14.83
C LEU A 30 -10.05 46.90 -13.57
N ARG A 31 -10.49 47.52 -12.48
CA ARG A 31 -9.84 47.57 -11.17
C ARG A 31 -10.86 47.30 -10.06
N PRO A 32 -11.46 46.10 -10.02
CA PRO A 32 -12.45 45.78 -9.02
C PRO A 32 -11.83 45.73 -7.61
N GLU A 33 -12.64 46.03 -6.60
CA GLU A 33 -12.28 45.85 -5.19
C GLU A 33 -12.55 44.41 -4.73
N ALA A 34 -13.61 43.82 -5.30
CA ALA A 34 -13.97 42.43 -5.09
C ALA A 34 -14.65 41.82 -6.33
N VAL A 35 -14.44 40.53 -6.54
CA VAL A 35 -15.10 39.73 -7.58
C VAL A 35 -15.61 38.44 -6.96
N ALA A 36 -16.93 38.26 -6.93
CA ALA A 36 -17.55 37.04 -6.41
C ALA A 36 -18.07 36.17 -7.55
N TRP A 37 -17.52 34.98 -7.71
CA TRP A 37 -18.01 33.96 -8.64
C TRP A 37 -19.00 33.05 -7.91
N ARG A 38 -20.30 33.25 -8.20
CA ARG A 38 -21.39 32.49 -7.58
C ARG A 38 -21.33 31.01 -7.94
N GLU A 39 -20.97 30.73 -9.18
CA GLU A 39 -20.77 29.38 -9.67
C GLU A 39 -19.93 29.38 -10.94
N VAL A 40 -18.97 28.46 -10.99
CA VAL A 40 -18.23 28.07 -12.17
C VAL A 40 -18.42 26.57 -12.34
N ARG A 41 -19.08 26.19 -13.43
CA ARG A 41 -19.24 24.78 -13.81
C ARG A 41 -18.30 24.48 -14.97
N TRP A 42 -17.48 23.47 -14.77
CA TRP A 42 -16.61 22.91 -15.78
C TRP A 42 -17.06 21.50 -16.13
N ARG A 43 -17.06 21.17 -17.43
CA ARG A 43 -17.32 19.82 -17.93
C ARG A 43 -16.41 19.50 -19.10
N MET A 44 -15.82 18.31 -19.11
CA MET A 44 -15.03 17.80 -20.23
C MET A 44 -15.18 16.27 -20.30
N GLY A 45 -15.92 15.79 -21.29
CA GLY A 45 -16.32 14.37 -21.34
C GLY A 45 -17.10 13.97 -20.08
N GLY A 46 -16.67 12.88 -19.43
CA GLY A 46 -17.23 12.42 -18.16
C GLY A 46 -16.74 13.17 -16.91
N GLN A 47 -15.84 14.14 -17.08
CA GLN A 47 -15.28 14.92 -15.98
C GLN A 47 -16.11 16.17 -15.73
N ARG A 48 -16.34 16.52 -14.47
CA ARG A 48 -17.08 17.71 -14.06
C ARG A 48 -16.49 18.30 -12.79
N LEU A 49 -16.64 19.60 -12.62
CA LEU A 49 -16.23 20.31 -11.41
C LEU A 49 -17.13 21.52 -11.24
N SER A 50 -17.61 21.70 -10.01
CA SER A 50 -18.40 22.84 -9.61
C SER A 50 -17.67 23.57 -8.50
N LEU A 51 -17.34 24.83 -8.76
CA LEU A 51 -16.62 25.67 -7.80
C LEU A 51 -17.29 27.03 -7.64
N ARG A 52 -17.07 27.63 -6.48
CA ARG A 52 -17.38 29.03 -6.19
C ARG A 52 -16.10 29.73 -5.85
N GLY A 53 -16.05 31.03 -6.04
CA GLY A 53 -14.90 31.79 -5.59
C GLY A 53 -15.25 33.20 -5.17
N ASN A 54 -14.35 33.79 -4.42
CA ASN A 54 -14.38 35.20 -4.11
C ASN A 54 -12.95 35.73 -4.16
N TRP A 55 -12.73 36.77 -4.93
CA TRP A 55 -11.49 37.53 -4.92
C TRP A 55 -11.73 38.85 -4.20
N ALA A 56 -10.92 39.15 -3.20
CA ALA A 56 -10.93 40.43 -2.51
C ALA A 56 -9.58 40.67 -1.84
N ALA A 57 -9.17 41.94 -1.74
CA ALA A 57 -7.94 42.35 -1.04
C ALA A 57 -6.70 41.53 -1.45
N GLY A 58 -6.54 41.28 -2.75
CA GLY A 58 -5.39 40.55 -3.29
C GLY A 58 -5.39 39.04 -3.00
N ARG A 59 -6.52 38.45 -2.58
CA ARG A 59 -6.66 37.02 -2.30
C ARG A 59 -7.87 36.43 -3.00
N LEU A 60 -7.65 35.29 -3.63
CA LEU A 60 -8.64 34.40 -4.21
C LEU A 60 -8.97 33.29 -3.23
N HIS A 61 -10.21 33.24 -2.77
CA HIS A 61 -10.77 32.10 -2.06
C HIS A 61 -11.60 31.27 -3.04
N VAL A 62 -11.30 29.97 -3.17
CA VAL A 62 -12.04 29.04 -4.03
C VAL A 62 -12.60 27.92 -3.17
N ARG A 63 -13.87 27.56 -3.42
CA ARG A 63 -14.52 26.40 -2.82
C ARG A 63 -15.01 25.46 -3.90
N ILE A 64 -14.55 24.22 -3.86
CA ILE A 64 -15.08 23.11 -4.63
C ILE A 64 -16.16 22.45 -3.78
N HIS A 65 -17.36 22.30 -4.33
CA HIS A 65 -18.50 21.69 -3.64
C HIS A 65 -19.01 20.42 -4.31
N ASP A 66 -18.57 20.15 -5.54
CA ASP A 66 -18.81 18.89 -6.22
C ASP A 66 -17.78 18.74 -7.34
N GLY A 67 -17.38 17.51 -7.61
CA GLY A 67 -16.43 17.20 -8.67
C GLY A 67 -16.41 15.72 -8.97
N ARG A 68 -16.14 15.41 -10.23
CA ARG A 68 -15.77 14.08 -10.71
C ARG A 68 -14.63 14.24 -11.71
N LEU A 69 -13.44 13.79 -11.35
CA LEU A 69 -12.24 13.86 -12.17
C LEU A 69 -11.69 12.47 -12.40
N THR A 70 -11.08 12.24 -13.56
CA THR A 70 -10.18 11.08 -13.66
C THR A 70 -8.95 11.37 -12.80
N LEU A 71 -8.40 10.35 -12.14
CA LEU A 71 -7.21 10.54 -11.32
C LEU A 71 -6.02 11.09 -12.11
N PRO A 72 -5.75 10.68 -13.37
CA PRO A 72 -4.73 11.31 -14.19
C PRO A 72 -4.95 12.82 -14.40
N ALA A 73 -6.20 13.27 -14.55
CA ALA A 73 -6.50 14.69 -14.66
C ALA A 73 -6.28 15.43 -13.34
N ALA A 74 -6.72 14.85 -12.21
CA ALA A 74 -6.45 15.39 -10.88
C ALA A 74 -4.94 15.45 -10.56
N ALA A 75 -4.18 14.41 -10.96
CA ALA A 75 -2.73 14.36 -10.86
C ALA A 75 -2.05 15.43 -11.74
N ALA A 76 -2.52 15.63 -12.96
CA ALA A 76 -2.00 16.68 -13.84
C ALA A 76 -2.24 18.08 -13.26
N TRP A 77 -3.41 18.32 -12.66
CA TRP A 77 -3.73 19.60 -12.00
C TRP A 77 -2.91 19.85 -10.75
N SER A 78 -2.57 18.80 -10.00
CA SER A 78 -1.74 18.90 -8.79
C SER A 78 -0.24 18.84 -9.09
N ALA A 79 0.19 18.41 -10.28
CA ALA A 79 1.60 18.29 -10.65
C ALA A 79 2.41 19.60 -10.49
N PRO A 80 1.89 20.81 -10.78
CA PRO A 80 2.59 22.06 -10.50
C PRO A 80 2.80 22.33 -9.01
N LEU A 81 1.99 21.73 -8.15
CA LEU A 81 2.09 21.80 -6.68
C LEU A 81 3.06 20.76 -6.12
N ALA A 82 3.50 19.82 -6.95
CA ALA A 82 4.38 18.74 -6.58
C ALA A 82 5.81 19.00 -7.06
N ALA A 83 6.79 18.64 -6.23
CA ALA A 83 8.21 18.73 -6.56
C ALA A 83 8.91 17.37 -6.40
N GLY A 84 10.03 17.18 -7.10
CA GLY A 84 10.90 16.01 -6.96
C GLY A 84 10.16 14.67 -7.09
N ALA A 85 10.47 13.75 -6.17
CA ALA A 85 9.91 12.39 -6.16
C ALA A 85 8.38 12.36 -6.09
N TRP A 86 7.75 13.32 -5.41
CA TRP A 86 6.29 13.40 -5.30
C TRP A 86 5.63 13.67 -6.66
N ARG A 87 6.19 14.59 -7.45
CA ARG A 87 5.67 14.87 -8.80
C ARG A 87 5.80 13.65 -9.70
N THR A 88 6.95 12.99 -9.67
CA THR A 88 7.19 11.77 -10.45
C THR A 88 6.21 10.67 -10.07
N TRP A 89 5.95 10.49 -8.77
CA TRP A 89 4.99 9.51 -8.27
C TRP A 89 3.56 9.82 -8.72
N LEU A 90 3.10 11.07 -8.59
CA LEU A 90 1.76 11.48 -9.03
C LEU A 90 1.52 11.23 -10.52
N LEU A 91 2.52 11.52 -11.36
CA LEU A 91 2.41 11.37 -12.81
C LEU A 91 2.40 9.90 -13.28
N ARG A 92 2.71 8.94 -12.39
CA ARG A 92 2.61 7.49 -12.67
C ARG A 92 1.18 6.95 -12.48
N ILE A 93 0.26 7.72 -11.91
CA ILE A 93 -1.14 7.30 -11.77
C ILE A 93 -1.80 7.29 -13.15
N ARG A 94 -2.34 6.14 -13.57
CA ARG A 94 -2.89 5.94 -14.93
C ARG A 94 -4.40 5.70 -14.96
N HIS A 95 -4.98 5.15 -13.89
CA HIS A 95 -6.39 4.75 -13.85
C HIS A 95 -7.10 5.23 -12.59
N GLY A 96 -8.43 5.17 -12.64
CA GLY A 96 -9.34 5.54 -11.56
C GLY A 96 -9.94 6.93 -11.70
N TRP A 97 -10.91 7.20 -10.83
CA TRP A 97 -11.57 8.50 -10.75
C TRP A 97 -11.75 8.93 -9.30
N MET A 98 -11.82 10.24 -9.11
CA MET A 98 -12.23 10.90 -7.89
C MET A 98 -13.65 11.43 -8.07
N ASP A 99 -14.50 11.29 -7.07
CA ASP A 99 -15.79 11.98 -7.00
C ASP A 99 -16.06 12.57 -5.61
N ARG A 100 -17.21 13.25 -5.48
CA ARG A 100 -17.63 13.95 -4.24
C ARG A 100 -16.51 14.86 -3.71
N MET A 101 -15.88 15.58 -4.64
CA MET A 101 -14.77 16.45 -4.32
C MET A 101 -15.27 17.68 -3.57
N GLU A 102 -14.72 17.89 -2.38
CA GLU A 102 -14.99 19.05 -1.54
C GLU A 102 -13.66 19.68 -1.15
N GLY A 103 -13.48 20.97 -1.37
CA GLY A 103 -12.21 21.58 -1.03
C GLY A 103 -12.27 23.09 -0.93
N GLU A 104 -11.30 23.64 -0.23
CA GLU A 104 -11.14 25.07 -0.07
C GLU A 104 -9.68 25.45 -0.30
N PHE A 105 -9.47 26.54 -1.01
CA PHE A 105 -8.15 27.05 -1.36
C PHE A 105 -8.13 28.55 -1.20
N THR A 106 -7.05 29.08 -0.63
CA THR A 106 -6.80 30.52 -0.58
C THR A 106 -5.48 30.84 -1.25
N LEU A 107 -5.52 31.63 -2.33
CA LEU A 107 -4.37 31.96 -3.16
C LEU A 107 -4.16 33.49 -3.20
N PRO A 108 -2.93 33.99 -3.02
CA PRO A 108 -2.55 35.34 -3.38
C PRO A 108 -2.76 35.53 -4.87
N GLN A 109 -3.50 36.58 -5.20
CA GLN A 109 -3.78 36.99 -6.56
C GLN A 109 -3.89 38.51 -6.50
N ALA A 110 -2.85 39.24 -6.86
CA ALA A 110 -2.86 40.71 -6.73
C ALA A 110 -3.94 41.38 -7.61
N ASN A 111 -4.33 40.71 -8.70
CA ASN A 111 -5.31 41.19 -9.66
C ASN A 111 -6.18 40.01 -10.13
N PRO A 112 -7.52 40.08 -10.08
CA PRO A 112 -8.40 38.96 -10.42
C PRO A 112 -8.31 38.54 -11.89
N TRP A 113 -7.76 39.39 -12.74
CA TRP A 113 -7.57 39.15 -14.18
C TRP A 113 -6.26 38.40 -14.51
N LEU A 114 -5.37 38.24 -13.53
CA LEU A 114 -4.11 37.51 -13.68
C LEU A 114 -4.21 36.13 -13.05
N ALA A 115 -3.43 35.16 -13.54
CA ALA A 115 -3.35 33.86 -12.89
C ALA A 115 -2.84 33.99 -11.43
N PRO A 116 -3.41 33.22 -10.48
CA PRO A 116 -2.95 33.25 -9.09
C PRO A 116 -1.51 32.74 -8.95
N ASP A 117 -0.75 33.27 -7.97
CA ASP A 117 0.60 32.77 -7.70
C ASP A 117 0.55 31.48 -6.86
N VAL A 118 0.87 30.38 -7.52
CA VAL A 118 0.87 29.03 -6.94
C VAL A 118 2.21 28.63 -6.31
N ARG A 119 3.28 29.41 -6.48
CA ARG A 119 4.64 29.03 -6.00
C ARG A 119 4.75 28.86 -4.48
N HIS A 120 3.89 29.54 -3.72
CA HIS A 120 3.90 29.54 -2.26
C HIS A 120 2.75 28.73 -1.63
N TRP A 121 2.20 27.75 -2.35
CA TRP A 121 1.01 27.00 -1.91
C TRP A 121 1.24 26.22 -0.61
N GLU A 122 2.47 25.76 -0.37
CA GLU A 122 2.87 24.97 0.81
C GLU A 122 2.67 25.67 2.17
N HIS A 123 2.46 26.99 2.19
CA HIS A 123 2.26 27.79 3.40
C HIS A 123 0.83 28.31 3.58
N LYS A 124 -0.11 27.90 2.73
CA LYS A 124 -1.46 28.48 2.67
C LYS A 124 -2.50 27.50 3.20
N ALA A 125 -3.58 28.01 3.78
CA ALA A 125 -4.71 27.20 4.20
C ALA A 125 -5.40 26.61 2.96
N TRP A 126 -5.31 25.30 2.80
CA TRP A 126 -6.07 24.54 1.83
C TRP A 126 -6.48 23.18 2.40
N SER A 127 -7.60 22.67 1.92
CA SER A 127 -8.08 21.32 2.23
C SER A 127 -8.81 20.76 1.02
N LEU A 128 -8.66 19.47 0.76
CA LEU A 128 -9.37 18.75 -0.29
C LEU A 128 -9.76 17.38 0.23
N LYS A 129 -11.03 17.02 0.09
CA LYS A 129 -11.59 15.71 0.37
C LYS A 129 -12.22 15.15 -0.89
N ALA A 130 -12.13 13.84 -1.07
CA ALA A 130 -12.76 13.15 -2.19
C ALA A 130 -12.92 11.66 -1.89
N SER A 131 -13.79 11.01 -2.64
CA SER A 131 -13.82 9.56 -2.77
C SER A 131 -13.03 9.14 -4.00
N VAL A 132 -12.22 8.10 -3.86
CA VAL A 132 -11.37 7.54 -4.91
C VAL A 132 -11.90 6.16 -5.26
N HIS A 133 -11.96 5.86 -6.56
CA HIS A 133 -12.51 4.60 -7.06
C HIS A 133 -11.66 4.02 -8.18
N GLN A 134 -11.51 2.69 -8.14
CA GLN A 134 -10.84 1.87 -9.16
C GLN A 134 -9.50 2.45 -9.59
N ALA A 135 -8.75 2.97 -8.61
CA ALA A 135 -7.51 3.65 -8.84
C ALA A 135 -6.34 2.67 -8.94
N ASP A 136 -5.36 3.09 -9.72
CA ASP A 136 -4.04 2.49 -9.68
C ASP A 136 -3.11 3.41 -8.90
N ALA A 137 -2.47 2.87 -7.86
CA ALA A 137 -1.48 3.58 -7.07
C ALA A 137 -0.10 2.92 -7.26
N PRO A 138 0.82 3.55 -8.01
CA PRO A 138 2.17 3.03 -8.17
C PRO A 138 2.86 3.03 -6.80
N LEU A 139 3.58 1.96 -6.46
CA LEU A 139 4.42 1.98 -5.27
C LEU A 139 5.71 2.78 -5.55
N PRO A 140 6.36 3.36 -4.53
CA PRO A 140 7.66 4.01 -4.72
C PRO A 140 8.68 3.02 -5.33
N GLY A 141 9.54 3.53 -6.21
CA GLY A 141 10.44 2.68 -7.00
C GLY A 141 9.70 1.73 -7.96
N ASP A 142 10.27 0.54 -8.15
CA ASP A 142 9.82 -0.48 -9.10
C ASP A 142 9.01 -1.61 -8.43
N ALA A 143 8.47 -1.37 -7.24
CA ALA A 143 7.73 -2.37 -6.45
C ALA A 143 6.34 -2.75 -7.03
N GLY A 144 6.03 -2.36 -8.26
CA GLY A 144 4.75 -2.58 -8.93
C GLY A 144 3.69 -1.52 -8.65
N THR A 145 2.45 -1.86 -8.97
CA THR A 145 1.28 -0.97 -8.89
C THR A 145 0.17 -1.65 -8.12
N LEU A 146 -0.31 -0.98 -7.08
CA LEU A 146 -1.56 -1.33 -6.41
C LEU A 146 -2.72 -1.03 -7.35
N SER A 147 -3.67 -1.94 -7.49
CA SER A 147 -4.79 -1.78 -8.43
C SER A 147 -6.14 -1.92 -7.75
N ALA A 148 -7.20 -1.48 -8.44
CA ALA A 148 -8.57 -1.48 -7.94
C ALA A 148 -8.67 -0.86 -6.54
N LEU A 149 -7.96 0.25 -6.35
CA LEU A 149 -7.93 0.97 -5.08
C LEU A 149 -9.19 1.83 -4.96
N ASP A 150 -9.96 1.57 -3.90
CA ASP A 150 -11.14 2.30 -3.50
C ASP A 150 -10.92 2.88 -2.10
N GLY A 151 -11.37 4.11 -1.85
CA GLY A 151 -11.22 4.72 -0.54
C GLY A 151 -11.62 6.18 -0.45
N ARG A 152 -11.30 6.79 0.70
CA ARG A 152 -11.54 8.21 0.98
C ARG A 152 -10.22 8.92 1.18
N PHE A 153 -10.09 10.04 0.50
CA PHE A 153 -8.89 10.88 0.47
C PHE A 153 -9.17 12.20 1.17
N SER A 154 -8.23 12.66 1.98
CA SER A 154 -8.21 14.00 2.56
C SER A 154 -6.78 14.54 2.51
N ALA A 155 -6.58 15.70 1.90
CA ALA A 155 -5.30 16.37 1.86
C ALA A 155 -5.41 17.80 2.36
N GLU A 156 -4.40 18.24 3.09
CA GLU A 156 -4.31 19.56 3.69
C GLU A 156 -2.85 19.99 3.79
N VAL A 157 -2.61 21.17 4.35
CA VAL A 157 -1.28 21.78 4.48
C VAL A 157 -0.24 20.85 5.12
N LYS A 158 -0.65 20.03 6.10
CA LYS A 158 0.26 19.15 6.85
C LYS A 158 0.60 17.85 6.11
N GLY A 159 -0.24 17.42 5.17
CA GLY A 159 -0.07 16.16 4.50
C GLY A 159 -1.36 15.63 3.87
N LEU A 160 -1.34 14.34 3.55
CA LEU A 160 -2.43 13.63 2.92
C LEU A 160 -2.72 12.37 3.72
N ARG A 161 -4.00 12.11 3.95
CA ARG A 161 -4.52 10.87 4.51
C ARG A 161 -5.43 10.20 3.50
N MET A 162 -5.30 8.90 3.38
CA MET A 162 -6.22 8.07 2.63
C MET A 162 -6.66 6.90 3.51
N ASP A 163 -7.96 6.76 3.72
CA ASP A 163 -8.55 5.55 4.29
C ASP A 163 -8.92 4.65 3.10
N ILE A 164 -8.24 3.51 3.00
CA ILE A 164 -8.35 2.56 1.89
C ILE A 164 -9.38 1.51 2.27
N ASP A 165 -10.52 1.52 1.58
CA ASP A 165 -11.59 0.55 1.79
C ASP A 165 -11.21 -0.79 1.15
N ARG A 166 -10.54 -0.74 -0.01
CA ARG A 166 -10.06 -1.92 -0.72
C ARG A 166 -8.89 -1.59 -1.64
N VAL A 167 -7.94 -2.50 -1.76
CA VAL A 167 -6.87 -2.46 -2.77
C VAL A 167 -6.36 -3.85 -3.10
N THR A 168 -5.99 -4.09 -4.36
CA THR A 168 -5.38 -5.35 -4.80
C THR A 168 -3.88 -5.21 -4.91
N LEU A 169 -3.15 -6.16 -4.33
CA LEU A 169 -1.69 -6.23 -4.43
C LEU A 169 -1.24 -6.68 -5.84
N PRO A 170 -0.02 -6.32 -6.26
CA PRO A 170 0.56 -6.80 -7.51
C PRO A 170 0.56 -8.33 -7.61
N ALA A 171 0.55 -8.83 -8.85
CA ALA A 171 0.42 -10.26 -9.15
C ALA A 171 -0.83 -10.94 -8.52
N ARG A 172 -1.84 -10.16 -8.12
CA ARG A 172 -3.00 -10.63 -7.36
C ARG A 172 -2.58 -11.43 -6.12
N ALA A 173 -1.54 -10.96 -5.44
CA ALA A 173 -1.04 -11.57 -4.22
C ALA A 173 -2.04 -11.46 -3.06
N GLY A 174 -3.01 -10.56 -3.13
CA GLY A 174 -4.03 -10.41 -2.10
C GLY A 174 -4.88 -9.16 -2.26
N THR A 175 -5.87 -9.02 -1.37
CA THR A 175 -6.71 -7.82 -1.22
C THR A 175 -6.53 -7.28 0.19
N LEU A 176 -6.28 -5.98 0.31
CA LEU A 176 -6.03 -5.29 1.58
C LEU A 176 -6.98 -4.11 1.77
N HIS A 177 -7.10 -3.67 3.02
CA HIS A 177 -7.70 -2.42 3.44
C HIS A 177 -6.84 -1.80 4.54
N GLY A 178 -6.98 -0.50 4.79
CA GLY A 178 -6.13 0.17 5.77
C GLY A 178 -6.08 1.68 5.64
N SER A 179 -4.96 2.26 6.02
CA SER A 179 -4.73 3.71 5.93
C SER A 179 -3.36 4.01 5.33
N LEU A 180 -3.28 5.15 4.66
CA LEU A 180 -2.06 5.73 4.13
C LEU A 180 -1.99 7.18 4.59
N ILE A 181 -0.86 7.57 5.17
CA ILE A 181 -0.59 8.95 5.60
C ILE A 181 0.72 9.40 4.96
N LEU A 182 0.66 10.43 4.14
CA LEU A 182 1.81 11.14 3.61
C LEU A 182 2.06 12.37 4.49
N SER A 183 3.17 12.37 5.22
CA SER A 183 3.58 13.52 6.04
C SER A 183 4.70 14.29 5.37
N GLY A 184 4.61 15.62 5.42
CA GLY A 184 5.68 16.55 5.01
C GLY A 184 5.93 16.63 3.51
N TRP A 185 5.46 17.69 2.84
CA TRP A 185 5.58 17.85 1.38
C TRP A 185 7.02 17.96 0.83
N LYS A 186 7.97 18.47 1.63
CA LYS A 186 9.38 18.65 1.21
C LYS A 186 10.19 17.36 1.27
N GLN A 187 9.94 16.54 2.28
CA GLN A 187 10.56 15.23 2.48
C GLN A 187 9.46 14.19 2.74
N PRO A 188 8.68 13.85 1.70
CA PRO A 188 7.49 13.04 1.87
C PRO A 188 7.83 11.64 2.39
N VAL A 189 7.19 11.30 3.51
CA VAL A 189 7.23 9.96 4.09
C VAL A 189 5.83 9.38 4.08
N LEU A 190 5.67 8.23 3.43
CA LEU A 190 4.47 7.42 3.49
C LEU A 190 4.49 6.56 4.74
N HIS A 191 3.42 6.62 5.53
CA HIS A 191 3.09 5.67 6.57
C HIS A 191 1.89 4.88 6.07
N ILE A 192 2.01 3.56 5.98
CA ILE A 192 0.96 2.69 5.46
C ILE A 192 0.73 1.60 6.48
N GLU A 193 -0.51 1.39 6.90
CA GLU A 193 -0.90 0.34 7.81
C GLU A 193 -2.20 -0.29 7.34
N GLY A 194 -2.40 -1.56 7.67
CA GLY A 194 -3.61 -2.23 7.23
C GLY A 194 -3.59 -3.71 7.49
N GLN A 195 -4.59 -4.36 6.92
CA GLN A 195 -4.78 -5.80 6.99
C GLN A 195 -5.57 -6.30 5.79
N GLY A 196 -5.64 -7.62 5.60
CA GLY A 196 -6.45 -8.23 4.56
C GLY A 196 -6.07 -9.67 4.30
N GLU A 197 -6.46 -10.17 3.14
CA GLU A 197 -6.19 -11.55 2.73
C GLU A 197 -5.09 -11.57 1.66
N VAL A 198 -4.10 -12.43 1.85
CA VAL A 198 -3.00 -12.63 0.90
C VAL A 198 -2.74 -14.11 0.68
N ASP A 199 -2.14 -14.45 -0.45
CA ASP A 199 -1.48 -15.74 -0.64
C ASP A 199 0.03 -15.55 -0.42
N VAL A 200 0.59 -16.29 0.54
CA VAL A 200 1.99 -16.16 0.98
C VAL A 200 2.95 -16.39 -0.18
N ALA A 201 2.71 -17.41 -1.00
CA ALA A 201 3.55 -17.75 -2.14
C ALA A 201 3.61 -16.61 -3.18
N ARG A 202 2.44 -16.10 -3.59
CA ARG A 202 2.35 -14.97 -4.53
C ARG A 202 2.94 -13.70 -3.93
N PHE A 203 2.73 -13.46 -2.64
CA PHE A 203 3.30 -12.31 -1.96
C PHE A 203 4.84 -12.37 -1.94
N GLN A 204 5.42 -13.52 -1.59
CA GLN A 204 6.88 -13.71 -1.62
C GLN A 204 7.45 -13.51 -3.02
N SER A 205 6.82 -14.12 -4.03
CA SER A 205 7.22 -13.95 -5.43
C SER A 205 7.19 -12.49 -5.87
N TRP A 206 6.11 -11.76 -5.57
CA TRP A 206 6.00 -10.33 -5.87
C TRP A 206 7.11 -9.51 -5.18
N ARG A 207 7.38 -9.79 -3.90
CA ARG A 207 8.39 -9.05 -3.13
C ARG A 207 9.83 -9.45 -3.45
N GLY A 208 10.04 -10.44 -4.31
CA GLY A 208 11.37 -11.00 -4.57
C GLY A 208 11.99 -11.63 -3.31
N ILE A 209 11.15 -12.09 -2.37
CA ILE A 209 11.62 -12.77 -1.17
C ILE A 209 12.04 -14.18 -1.59
N ALA A 210 13.33 -14.48 -1.49
CA ALA A 210 13.84 -15.81 -1.77
C ALA A 210 13.09 -16.85 -0.92
N THR A 211 12.73 -17.97 -1.52
CA THR A 211 12.18 -19.10 -0.78
C THR A 211 13.35 -19.97 -0.31
N PRO A 212 13.42 -20.41 0.96
CA PRO A 212 14.44 -21.35 1.40
C PRO A 212 14.51 -22.55 0.46
N SER A 213 15.72 -23.04 0.16
CA SER A 213 15.90 -24.18 -0.75
C SER A 213 15.13 -25.40 -0.25
N GLY A 214 14.47 -26.10 -1.19
CA GLY A 214 13.64 -27.26 -0.88
C GLY A 214 12.25 -26.93 -0.32
N TRP A 215 11.92 -25.65 -0.09
CA TRP A 215 10.58 -25.22 0.29
C TRP A 215 9.74 -24.81 -0.92
N HIS A 216 8.53 -25.34 -1.05
CA HIS A 216 7.58 -24.95 -2.08
C HIS A 216 6.18 -24.81 -1.50
N TRP A 217 5.54 -23.67 -1.70
CA TRP A 217 4.14 -23.49 -1.33
C TRP A 217 3.22 -24.09 -2.39
N ARG A 218 2.16 -24.77 -1.95
CA ARG A 218 1.06 -25.23 -2.80
C ARG A 218 -0.17 -24.36 -2.60
N GLN A 219 -0.62 -24.21 -1.36
CA GLN A 219 -1.74 -23.36 -0.97
C GLN A 219 -1.40 -22.64 0.32
N SER A 220 -1.45 -21.32 0.32
CA SER A 220 -0.99 -20.55 1.48
C SER A 220 -1.80 -19.27 1.73
N PRO A 221 -3.14 -19.35 1.83
CA PRO A 221 -3.94 -18.17 2.12
C PRO A 221 -3.74 -17.75 3.58
N ALA A 222 -3.51 -16.46 3.78
CA ALA A 222 -3.19 -15.87 5.06
C ALA A 222 -3.98 -14.60 5.30
N LEU A 223 -4.33 -14.37 6.57
CA LEU A 223 -4.70 -13.05 7.05
C LEU A 223 -3.41 -12.28 7.31
N ALA A 224 -3.23 -11.19 6.58
CA ALA A 224 -2.09 -10.29 6.71
C ALA A 224 -2.43 -9.10 7.59
N ARG A 225 -1.48 -8.67 8.42
CA ARG A 225 -1.44 -7.36 9.07
C ARG A 225 -0.10 -6.72 8.77
N PHE A 226 -0.04 -5.42 8.55
CA PHE A 226 1.20 -4.77 8.18
C PHE A 226 1.28 -3.33 8.66
N SER A 227 2.51 -2.85 8.78
CA SER A 227 2.82 -1.43 8.96
C SER A 227 4.15 -1.15 8.26
N LEU A 228 4.18 -0.10 7.46
CA LEU A 228 5.31 0.29 6.62
C LEU A 228 5.54 1.80 6.75
N ARG A 229 6.80 2.19 6.83
CA ARG A 229 7.25 3.57 6.68
C ARG A 229 8.17 3.63 5.47
N TRP A 230 7.84 4.51 4.52
CA TRP A 230 8.49 4.56 3.22
C TRP A 230 8.75 6.01 2.80
N PRO A 231 9.99 6.50 2.97
CA PRO A 231 10.41 7.77 2.37
C PRO A 231 10.30 7.67 0.83
N LEU A 232 9.58 8.60 0.18
CA LEU A 232 9.39 8.55 -1.29
C LEU A 232 10.70 8.69 -2.09
N SER A 233 11.77 9.17 -1.45
CA SER A 233 13.12 9.25 -2.03
C SER A 233 13.86 7.91 -2.05
N ARG A 234 13.34 6.86 -1.39
CA ARG A 234 13.97 5.54 -1.30
C ARG A 234 13.23 4.49 -2.14
N LYS A 235 13.99 3.55 -2.68
CA LYS A 235 13.45 2.39 -3.41
C LYS A 235 12.73 1.39 -2.50
N GLU A 236 13.03 1.39 -1.21
CA GLU A 236 12.47 0.45 -0.23
C GLU A 236 12.04 1.17 1.05
N PRO A 237 11.11 0.58 1.83
CA PRO A 237 10.73 1.08 3.15
C PRO A 237 11.94 1.12 4.09
N ASP A 238 12.04 2.15 4.94
CA ASP A 238 13.11 2.24 5.94
C ASP A 238 12.77 1.45 7.21
N ARG A 239 11.48 1.26 7.47
CA ARG A 239 10.95 0.42 8.55
C ARG A 239 9.66 -0.23 8.10
N GLY A 240 9.42 -1.44 8.59
CA GLY A 240 8.13 -2.05 8.42
C GLY A 240 8.12 -3.52 8.77
N TRP A 241 6.91 -4.06 8.84
CA TRP A 241 6.66 -5.45 9.10
C TRP A 241 5.37 -5.91 8.43
N VAL A 242 5.33 -7.20 8.14
CA VAL A 242 4.14 -7.92 7.70
C VAL A 242 4.02 -9.15 8.57
N GLU A 243 2.84 -9.37 9.14
CA GLU A 243 2.49 -10.53 9.92
C GLU A 243 1.42 -11.31 9.18
N LEU A 244 1.64 -12.61 9.03
CA LEU A 244 0.79 -13.53 8.29
C LEU A 244 0.33 -14.64 9.23
N ALA A 245 -0.99 -14.75 9.41
CA ALA A 245 -1.60 -15.86 10.11
C ALA A 245 -2.29 -16.77 9.08
N PRO A 246 -2.12 -18.09 9.14
CA PRO A 246 -2.86 -19.01 8.28
C PRO A 246 -4.38 -18.84 8.48
N ASN A 247 -5.12 -18.53 7.40
CA ASN A 247 -6.59 -18.52 7.45
C ASN A 247 -7.12 -19.97 7.42
N VAL A 248 -6.52 -20.77 6.55
CA VAL A 248 -6.56 -22.22 6.58
C VAL A 248 -5.13 -22.72 6.69
N ALA A 249 -4.97 -23.99 7.05
CA ALA A 249 -3.65 -24.60 7.08
C ALA A 249 -2.94 -24.43 5.73
N TRP A 250 -1.74 -23.87 5.75
CA TRP A 250 -0.88 -23.75 4.60
C TRP A 250 -0.35 -25.12 4.23
N GLU A 251 -0.38 -25.42 2.94
CA GLU A 251 0.15 -26.61 2.34
C GLU A 251 1.39 -26.26 1.53
N GLY A 252 2.42 -27.06 1.73
CA GLY A 252 3.64 -26.96 0.96
C GLY A 252 4.40 -28.27 0.97
N GLU A 253 5.63 -28.19 0.48
CA GLU A 253 6.60 -29.26 0.50
C GLU A 253 7.90 -28.73 1.07
N PHE A 254 8.54 -29.56 1.89
CA PHE A 254 9.89 -29.32 2.34
C PHE A 254 10.72 -30.58 2.09
N MET A 255 11.77 -30.45 1.28
CA MET A 255 12.61 -31.57 0.83
C MET A 255 11.77 -32.69 0.19
N GLU A 256 10.90 -32.31 -0.76
CA GLU A 256 9.98 -33.21 -1.49
C GLU A 256 8.98 -33.96 -0.60
N ARG A 257 8.79 -33.52 0.65
CA ARG A 257 7.85 -34.13 1.59
C ARG A 257 6.73 -33.16 1.93
N PRO A 258 5.46 -33.63 1.96
CA PRO A 258 4.33 -32.80 2.34
C PRO A 258 4.53 -32.19 3.72
N LEU A 259 4.28 -30.89 3.77
CA LEU A 259 4.33 -30.09 4.98
C LEU A 259 3.02 -29.31 5.08
N ARG A 260 2.43 -29.34 6.27
CA ARG A 260 1.26 -28.53 6.58
C ARG A 260 1.56 -27.66 7.79
N LEU A 261 1.31 -26.37 7.64
CA LEU A 261 1.49 -25.37 8.69
C LEU A 261 0.16 -24.73 9.03
N SER A 262 -0.14 -24.56 10.31
CA SER A 262 -1.41 -23.97 10.76
C SER A 262 -1.24 -23.27 12.11
N GLY A 263 -2.21 -22.44 12.48
CA GLY A 263 -2.08 -21.60 13.68
C GLY A 263 -0.87 -20.66 13.60
N GLY A 264 -0.51 -20.06 14.73
CA GLY A 264 0.69 -19.23 14.84
C GLY A 264 0.73 -18.03 13.90
N VAL A 265 1.93 -17.46 13.74
CA VAL A 265 2.19 -16.35 12.82
C VAL A 265 3.57 -16.46 12.17
N LEU A 266 3.67 -16.02 10.92
CA LEU A 266 4.92 -15.70 10.23
C LEU A 266 5.04 -14.18 10.11
N ARG A 267 6.10 -13.60 10.68
CA ARG A 267 6.36 -12.16 10.65
C ARG A 267 7.63 -11.87 9.85
N TRP A 268 7.53 -11.02 8.84
CA TRP A 268 8.68 -10.44 8.12
C TRP A 268 8.89 -9.00 8.53
N GLU A 269 10.15 -8.60 8.60
CA GLU A 269 10.56 -7.22 8.90
C GLU A 269 11.50 -6.69 7.82
N THR A 270 11.45 -5.38 7.60
CA THR A 270 12.42 -4.68 6.75
C THR A 270 13.85 -4.97 7.21
N GLY A 271 14.78 -5.14 6.28
CA GLY A 271 16.14 -5.63 6.57
C GLY A 271 16.26 -7.15 6.56
N GLY A 272 15.24 -7.86 6.05
CA GLY A 272 15.34 -9.27 5.70
C GLY A 272 15.31 -10.20 6.89
N ARG A 273 14.53 -9.88 7.94
CA ARG A 273 14.32 -10.77 9.08
C ARG A 273 12.96 -11.45 8.99
N ALA A 274 12.89 -12.72 9.37
CA ALA A 274 11.68 -13.51 9.42
C ALA A 274 11.57 -14.23 10.76
N ARG A 275 10.36 -14.37 11.29
CA ARG A 275 10.11 -15.17 12.49
C ARG A 275 8.78 -15.91 12.41
N MET A 276 8.83 -17.21 12.65
CA MET A 276 7.67 -18.05 12.90
C MET A 276 7.48 -18.21 14.42
N ARG A 277 6.25 -18.07 14.90
CA ARG A 277 5.91 -18.26 16.31
C ARG A 277 4.68 -19.14 16.45
N SER A 278 4.76 -20.13 17.34
CA SER A 278 3.65 -21.01 17.69
C SER A 278 2.95 -21.63 16.47
N MET A 279 3.74 -21.96 15.44
CA MET A 279 3.22 -22.58 14.22
C MET A 279 2.99 -24.06 14.50
N THR A 280 1.75 -24.52 14.36
CA THR A 280 1.48 -25.95 14.37
C THR A 280 1.94 -26.55 13.04
N VAL A 281 2.79 -27.57 13.13
CA VAL A 281 3.42 -28.21 11.98
C VAL A 281 2.99 -29.67 11.89
N GLN A 282 2.73 -30.14 10.68
CA GLN A 282 2.58 -31.54 10.36
C GLN A 282 3.51 -31.88 9.20
N TYR A 283 4.48 -32.77 9.46
CA TYR A 283 5.49 -33.20 8.50
C TYR A 283 5.53 -34.73 8.42
N GLY A 284 4.87 -35.28 7.40
CA GLY A 284 4.62 -36.72 7.30
C GLY A 284 3.80 -37.23 8.50
N ALA A 285 4.38 -38.15 9.29
CA ALA A 285 3.72 -38.73 10.46
C ALA A 285 3.88 -37.89 11.74
N HIS A 286 4.74 -36.87 11.73
CA HIS A 286 5.01 -36.04 12.89
C HIS A 286 4.08 -34.82 12.91
N ALA A 287 3.50 -34.53 14.06
CA ALA A 287 2.70 -33.33 14.31
C ALA A 287 3.19 -32.62 15.59
N GLY A 288 3.20 -31.29 15.60
CA GLY A 288 3.90 -30.56 16.64
C GLY A 288 3.82 -29.04 16.55
N GLN A 289 4.70 -28.37 17.30
CA GLN A 289 4.88 -26.92 17.32
C GLN A 289 6.25 -26.53 16.77
N LEU A 290 6.29 -25.44 16.01
CA LEU A 290 7.47 -24.87 15.37
C LEU A 290 7.61 -23.38 15.72
N GLU A 291 8.79 -23.03 16.19
CA GLU A 291 9.28 -21.65 16.22
C GLU A 291 10.58 -21.56 15.44
N ALA A 292 10.73 -20.49 14.67
CA ALA A 292 11.95 -20.27 13.90
C ALA A 292 12.22 -18.78 13.75
N ALA A 293 13.49 -18.39 13.72
CA ALA A 293 13.93 -17.05 13.36
C ALA A 293 14.99 -17.16 12.27
N LEU A 294 14.89 -16.32 11.26
CA LEU A 294 15.77 -16.31 10.10
C LEU A 294 16.14 -14.88 9.72
N HIS A 295 17.29 -14.71 9.07
CA HIS A 295 17.66 -13.47 8.41
C HIS A 295 18.29 -13.72 7.04
N THR A 296 18.23 -12.73 6.15
CA THR A 296 19.02 -12.69 4.92
C THR A 296 20.33 -11.96 5.18
N ASP A 297 21.46 -12.42 4.65
CA ASP A 297 22.69 -11.64 4.64
C ASP A 297 22.56 -10.49 3.62
N THR A 298 22.48 -9.26 4.13
CA THR A 298 22.32 -8.06 3.30
C THR A 298 23.51 -7.78 2.39
N ASN A 299 24.66 -8.44 2.59
CA ASN A 299 25.85 -8.25 1.76
C ASN A 299 25.87 -9.14 0.51
N GLN A 300 24.94 -10.08 0.36
CA GLN A 300 24.86 -10.95 -0.81
C GLN A 300 23.40 -11.08 -1.26
N PRO A 301 22.98 -10.35 -2.31
CA PRO A 301 21.58 -10.31 -2.74
C PRO A 301 20.99 -11.65 -3.22
N ASP A 302 21.83 -12.64 -3.51
CA ASP A 302 21.43 -14.00 -3.88
C ASP A 302 21.58 -15.01 -2.74
N GLN A 303 21.92 -14.58 -1.51
CA GLN A 303 22.16 -15.53 -0.43
C GLN A 303 20.88 -16.13 0.14
N PRO A 304 20.94 -17.42 0.52
CA PRO A 304 19.84 -18.11 1.16
C PRO A 304 19.55 -17.50 2.54
N TRP A 305 18.31 -17.70 3.01
CA TRP A 305 17.96 -17.45 4.40
C TRP A 305 18.91 -18.19 5.34
N VAL A 306 19.48 -17.47 6.30
CA VAL A 306 20.27 -18.01 7.40
C VAL A 306 19.34 -18.24 8.59
N LEU A 307 19.39 -19.43 9.17
CA LEU A 307 18.65 -19.77 10.36
C LEU A 307 19.36 -19.19 11.59
N ASP A 308 18.66 -18.40 12.40
CA ASP A 308 19.16 -17.88 13.69
C ASP A 308 18.82 -18.83 14.83
N SER A 309 17.58 -19.30 14.83
CA SER A 309 17.08 -20.22 15.84
C SER A 309 15.96 -21.08 15.28
N LEU A 310 15.88 -22.32 15.74
CA LEU A 310 14.75 -23.22 15.50
C LEU A 310 14.40 -23.97 16.77
N HIS A 311 13.12 -24.13 17.02
CA HIS A 311 12.59 -25.02 18.04
C HIS A 311 11.40 -25.76 17.46
N LEU A 312 11.56 -27.07 17.29
CA LEU A 312 10.53 -27.98 16.82
C LEU A 312 10.28 -29.02 17.91
N GLN A 313 9.05 -29.12 18.37
CA GLN A 313 8.58 -30.20 19.24
C GLN A 313 7.50 -30.96 18.48
N ALA A 314 7.73 -32.23 18.16
CA ALA A 314 6.80 -33.02 17.39
C ALA A 314 6.67 -34.44 17.92
N ALA A 315 5.48 -35.01 17.79
CA ALA A 315 5.15 -36.37 18.16
C ALA A 315 4.61 -37.13 16.96
N ALA A 316 4.82 -38.44 16.95
CA ALA A 316 4.20 -39.36 16.01
C ALA A 316 3.80 -40.64 16.74
N ALA A 317 2.66 -41.22 16.36
CA ALA A 317 2.29 -42.55 16.80
C ALA A 317 3.38 -43.55 16.33
N PHE A 318 3.98 -44.29 17.24
CA PHE A 318 5.00 -45.28 16.90
C PHE A 318 4.51 -46.33 15.89
N PRO A 319 3.25 -46.82 15.92
CA PRO A 319 2.75 -47.70 14.87
C PRO A 319 2.87 -47.10 13.44
N GLU A 320 2.61 -45.81 13.28
CA GLU A 320 2.71 -45.13 11.98
C GLU A 320 4.17 -45.03 11.51
N LEU A 321 5.10 -44.79 12.43
CA LEU A 321 6.53 -44.82 12.13
C LEU A 321 7.01 -46.22 11.76
N ALA A 322 6.63 -47.24 12.54
CA ALA A 322 7.00 -48.62 12.29
C ALA A 322 6.52 -49.10 10.91
N LYS A 323 5.27 -48.77 10.56
CA LYS A 323 4.69 -49.04 9.23
C LYS A 323 5.45 -48.31 8.13
N ARG A 324 5.76 -47.02 8.31
CA ARG A 324 6.47 -46.20 7.32
C ARG A 324 7.88 -46.70 7.02
N TRP A 325 8.61 -47.12 8.06
CA TRP A 325 10.00 -47.59 7.94
C TRP A 325 10.12 -49.11 7.81
N ARG A 326 9.00 -49.83 7.75
CA ARG A 326 8.93 -51.30 7.66
C ARG A 326 9.74 -51.99 8.77
N LEU A 327 9.61 -51.50 10.00
CA LEU A 327 10.29 -52.10 11.15
C LEU A 327 9.67 -53.48 11.45
N PRO A 328 10.48 -54.52 11.69
CA PRO A 328 9.99 -55.87 11.97
C PRO A 328 9.51 -55.99 13.43
N LEU A 329 8.36 -55.37 13.73
CA LEU A 329 7.73 -55.36 15.04
C LEU A 329 6.31 -55.93 14.91
N ASP A 330 5.97 -56.90 15.75
CA ASP A 330 4.66 -57.56 15.69
C ASP A 330 3.51 -56.63 16.16
N GLU A 331 3.76 -55.81 17.19
CA GLU A 331 2.76 -54.88 17.75
C GLU A 331 3.39 -53.55 18.20
N PRO A 332 3.77 -52.65 17.27
CA PRO A 332 4.30 -51.33 17.64
C PRO A 332 3.22 -50.51 18.36
N ARG A 333 3.51 -50.04 19.57
CA ARG A 333 2.65 -49.18 20.40
C ARG A 333 3.46 -48.00 20.96
N GLY A 334 2.76 -46.99 21.46
CA GLY A 334 3.38 -45.82 22.09
C GLY A 334 3.53 -44.61 21.17
N GLU A 335 4.27 -43.63 21.65
CA GLU A 335 4.50 -42.33 21.00
C GLU A 335 6.00 -42.05 20.90
N ALA A 336 6.45 -41.65 19.71
CA ALA A 336 7.79 -41.14 19.49
C ALA A 336 7.75 -39.61 19.51
N ARG A 337 8.51 -39.00 20.43
CA ARG A 337 8.66 -37.56 20.56
C ARG A 337 10.04 -37.12 20.09
N ILE A 338 10.07 -36.04 19.34
CA ILE A 338 11.28 -35.38 18.88
C ILE A 338 11.23 -33.93 19.34
N GLU A 339 12.32 -33.49 19.95
CA GLU A 339 12.61 -32.07 20.13
C GLU A 339 13.90 -31.74 19.39
N LEU A 340 13.79 -30.88 18.37
CA LEU A 340 14.91 -30.37 17.60
C LEU A 340 15.09 -28.89 17.92
N ARG A 341 16.30 -28.52 18.34
CA ARG A 341 16.67 -27.14 18.67
C ARG A 341 17.91 -26.72 17.89
N PHE A 342 17.89 -25.50 17.42
CA PHE A 342 19.04 -24.82 16.85
C PHE A 342 19.19 -23.45 17.51
N ASP A 343 20.36 -23.19 18.08
CA ASP A 343 20.74 -21.91 18.69
C ASP A 343 22.24 -21.65 18.46
N ARG A 344 22.66 -21.72 17.19
CA ARG A 344 24.04 -21.81 16.65
C ARG A 344 24.59 -23.23 16.56
N ASP A 345 24.12 -24.13 17.40
CA ASP A 345 24.42 -25.56 17.34
C ASP A 345 23.13 -26.38 17.28
N TRP A 346 23.17 -27.54 16.61
CA TRP A 346 22.04 -28.46 16.55
C TRP A 346 21.99 -29.35 17.79
N ARG A 347 20.80 -29.45 18.40
CA ARG A 347 20.50 -30.39 19.48
C ARG A 347 19.24 -31.17 19.14
N LEU A 348 19.32 -32.49 19.30
CA LEU A 348 18.21 -33.41 19.08
C LEU A 348 17.98 -34.19 20.36
N ALA A 349 16.75 -34.14 20.87
CA ALA A 349 16.25 -35.08 21.86
C ALA A 349 15.19 -35.97 21.20
N PHE A 350 15.28 -37.27 21.49
CA PHE A 350 14.34 -38.28 21.01
C PHE A 350 13.91 -39.12 22.20
N ASP A 351 12.60 -39.32 22.33
CA ASP A 351 11.99 -40.12 23.39
C ASP A 351 10.94 -41.06 22.78
N LEU A 352 10.83 -42.26 23.33
CA LEU A 352 9.86 -43.28 22.92
C LEU A 352 9.17 -43.82 24.18
N THR A 353 7.88 -43.54 24.31
CA THR A 353 7.06 -43.87 25.49
C THR A 353 5.93 -44.83 25.20
#